data_AF-A0A346RX41-F1
#
_entry.id   AF-A0A346RX41-F1
#
_cell.length_a   1.000
_cell.length_b   1.000
_cell.length_c   1.000
_cell.angle_alpha   90.00
_cell.angle_beta   90.00
_cell.angle_gamma   90.00
#
_symmetry.space_group_name_H-M   'P 1'
#
loop_
_entity.id
_entity.type
_entity.pdbx_description
1 polymer ?
#
loop_
_entity_poly.entity_id
_entity_poly.type
_entity_poly.pdbx_seq_one_letter_code
_entity_poly.pdbx_strand_id
1 'polypeptide(L)'
;MSRINEKREVFLDTIIEHPAFGQALDAIKRIHANRGPRAKGTIVYGDSGVGKTTLIDEYLLENPRVEERDRTRIPVVKIETHSGQTDKMIVQEVLHALNWPYPSTATMPKLFALMKRAFIELGVELVFFDEFQEVLPQKTKEFPQIVRFIKRAMNETGVPWILVGTDQVQSTLELGGNQMRRRFKGAYHLRAFSIRSPEDYSVFRDYIDLLQQALPFHCKHLTEENNLLRLYCATLGVPGFIANLLDELIDLHENDEVVTLDHLAQAHQRAFVGSGDTTAGAFLSQNPFLLPIAKVKEIAGRL
;
A
#
# COMPACT_ATOMS: atom_id res chain seq x y z
N MET A 1 14.16 19.38 17.95
CA MET A 1 14.37 18.50 16.77
C MET A 1 15.21 19.28 15.78
N SER A 2 16.12 18.65 15.04
CA SER A 2 16.88 19.34 13.99
C SER A 2 15.94 19.74 12.85
N ARG A 3 16.24 20.84 12.15
CA ARG A 3 15.49 21.30 10.96
C ARG A 3 15.46 20.25 9.83
N ILE A 4 16.42 19.31 9.84
CA ILE A 4 16.51 18.19 8.89
C ILE A 4 15.44 17.12 9.21
N ASN A 5 15.20 16.81 10.49
CA ASN A 5 14.18 15.82 10.86
C ASN A 5 12.76 16.26 10.47
N GLU A 6 12.43 17.53 10.69
CA GLU A 6 11.13 18.09 10.30
C GLU A 6 10.93 18.06 8.78
N LYS A 7 11.98 18.40 8.03
CA LYS A 7 11.98 18.35 6.57
C LYS A 7 11.90 16.91 6.01
N ARG A 8 12.52 15.95 6.70
CA ARG A 8 12.46 14.51 6.38
C ARG A 8 11.04 13.97 6.61
N GLU A 9 10.41 14.33 7.72
CA GLU A 9 9.01 13.98 8.00
C GLU A 9 8.08 14.49 6.91
N VAL A 10 8.21 15.76 6.50
CA VAL A 10 7.40 16.33 5.40
C VAL A 10 7.58 15.55 4.09
N PHE A 11 8.81 15.13 3.74
CA PHE A 11 9.03 14.32 2.55
C PHE A 11 8.37 12.94 2.65
N LEU A 12 8.52 12.26 3.79
CA LEU A 12 7.94 10.93 4.00
C LEU A 12 6.41 10.94 4.06
N ASP A 13 5.82 12.05 4.50
CA ASP A 13 4.37 12.26 4.49
C ASP A 13 3.83 12.72 3.13
N THR A 14 4.71 13.06 2.17
CA THR A 14 4.28 13.51 0.83
C THR A 14 3.79 12.32 0.00
N ILE A 15 2.51 12.35 -0.35
CA ILE A 15 1.89 11.32 -1.19
C ILE A 15 1.85 11.79 -2.63
N ILE A 16 2.39 10.95 -3.52
CA ILE A 16 2.43 11.22 -4.96
C ILE A 16 1.46 10.28 -5.66
N GLU A 17 0.40 10.86 -6.20
CA GLU A 17 -0.54 10.14 -7.04
C GLU A 17 0.05 9.86 -8.42
N HIS A 18 0.15 8.58 -8.77
CA HIS A 18 0.46 8.12 -10.12
C HIS A 18 -0.77 7.42 -10.73
N PRO A 19 -0.83 7.18 -12.06
CA PRO A 19 -2.06 6.74 -12.71
C PRO A 19 -2.72 5.49 -12.12
N ALA A 20 -1.95 4.48 -11.71
CA ALA A 20 -2.50 3.28 -11.08
C ALA A 20 -3.04 3.55 -9.66
N PHE A 21 -2.37 4.41 -8.89
CA PHE A 21 -2.82 4.86 -7.57
C PHE A 21 -4.15 5.62 -7.69
N GLY A 22 -4.24 6.60 -8.60
CA GLY A 22 -5.45 7.37 -8.84
C GLY A 22 -6.63 6.49 -9.28
N GLN A 23 -6.38 5.48 -10.14
CA GLN A 23 -7.43 4.53 -10.54
C GLN A 23 -7.96 3.68 -9.37
N ALA A 24 -7.08 3.24 -8.47
CA ALA A 24 -7.46 2.50 -7.27
C ALA A 24 -8.21 3.40 -6.28
N LEU A 25 -7.77 4.65 -6.09
CA LEU A 25 -8.43 5.64 -5.26
C LEU A 25 -9.85 5.95 -5.76
N ASP A 26 -10.01 6.19 -7.07
CA ASP A 26 -11.31 6.37 -7.72
C ASP A 26 -12.23 5.15 -7.53
N ALA A 27 -11.67 3.95 -7.58
CA ALA A 27 -12.42 2.74 -7.34
C ALA A 27 -12.94 2.66 -5.91
N ILE A 28 -12.10 2.96 -4.94
CA ILE A 28 -12.47 3.02 -3.52
C ILE A 28 -13.57 4.07 -3.33
N LYS A 29 -13.39 5.29 -3.85
CA LYS A 29 -14.39 6.36 -3.80
C LYS A 29 -15.73 5.90 -4.37
N ARG A 30 -15.74 5.22 -5.53
CA ARG A 30 -16.95 4.62 -6.11
C ARG A 30 -17.58 3.54 -5.24
N ILE A 31 -16.78 2.67 -4.61
CA ILE A 31 -17.30 1.62 -3.73
C ILE A 31 -17.92 2.21 -2.47
N HIS A 32 -17.24 3.15 -1.84
CA HIS A 32 -17.71 3.84 -0.63
C HIS A 32 -19.03 4.59 -0.89
N ALA A 33 -19.15 5.26 -2.04
CA ALA A 33 -20.39 5.91 -2.45
C ALA A 33 -21.57 4.93 -2.68
N ASN A 34 -21.29 3.66 -2.97
CA ASN A 34 -22.30 2.61 -3.23
C ASN A 34 -22.57 1.70 -2.01
N ARG A 35 -22.35 2.19 -0.78
CA ARG A 35 -22.74 1.51 0.46
C ARG A 35 -24.26 1.35 0.59
N GLY A 36 -24.71 0.42 1.43
CA GLY A 36 -26.13 0.11 1.66
C GLY A 36 -26.53 -1.34 1.28
N PRO A 37 -27.82 -1.63 1.03
CA PRO A 37 -28.36 -2.99 0.89
C PRO A 37 -27.74 -3.86 -0.24
N ARG A 38 -26.96 -3.24 -1.14
CA ARG A 38 -26.25 -3.90 -2.23
C ARG A 38 -24.75 -3.59 -2.22
N ALA A 39 -24.19 -3.33 -1.04
CA ALA A 39 -22.77 -3.09 -0.87
C ALA A 39 -21.94 -4.18 -1.56
N LYS A 40 -20.91 -3.71 -2.24
CA LYS A 40 -19.93 -4.53 -2.96
C LYS A 40 -18.55 -4.06 -2.55
N GLY A 41 -17.61 -4.99 -2.51
CA GLY A 41 -16.20 -4.66 -2.32
C GLY A 41 -15.50 -4.34 -3.62
N THR A 42 -14.22 -3.97 -3.50
CA THR A 42 -13.23 -4.08 -4.57
C THR A 42 -11.94 -4.66 -4.00
N ILE A 43 -10.96 -4.87 -4.86
CA ILE A 43 -9.64 -5.36 -4.49
C ILE A 43 -8.60 -4.39 -4.98
N VAL A 44 -7.63 -4.12 -4.11
CA VAL A 44 -6.38 -3.49 -4.50
C VAL A 44 -5.28 -4.51 -4.27
N TYR A 45 -4.45 -4.76 -5.27
CA TYR A 45 -3.42 -5.78 -5.15
C TYR A 45 -2.12 -5.35 -5.80
N GLY A 46 -1.03 -6.00 -5.41
CA GLY A 46 0.30 -5.77 -5.97
C GLY A 46 1.40 -6.21 -5.01
N ASP A 47 2.64 -6.20 -5.49
CA ASP A 47 3.81 -6.60 -4.71
C ASP A 47 4.03 -5.73 -3.46
N SER A 48 4.95 -6.16 -2.59
CA SER A 48 5.36 -5.34 -1.44
C SER A 48 6.00 -4.03 -1.91
N GLY A 49 5.73 -2.93 -1.21
CA GLY A 49 6.34 -1.62 -1.50
C GLY A 49 5.70 -0.83 -2.67
N VAL A 50 4.62 -1.29 -3.29
CA VAL A 50 3.94 -0.56 -4.40
C VAL A 50 2.95 0.52 -3.96
N GLY A 51 2.88 0.83 -2.66
CA GLY A 51 2.01 1.90 -2.14
C GLY A 51 0.60 1.47 -1.74
N LYS A 52 0.35 0.17 -1.52
CA LYS A 52 -0.96 -0.35 -1.06
C LYS A 52 -1.39 0.26 0.28
N THR A 53 -0.50 0.22 1.28
CA THR A 53 -0.77 0.76 2.61
C THR A 53 -0.88 2.29 2.57
N THR A 54 -0.01 2.97 1.81
CA THR A 54 -0.09 4.41 1.56
C THR A 54 -1.45 4.83 0.99
N LEU A 55 -2.01 4.05 0.05
CA LEU A 55 -3.34 4.30 -0.51
C LEU A 55 -4.46 4.21 0.55
N ILE A 56 -4.37 3.22 1.46
CA ILE A 56 -5.33 3.10 2.57
C ILE A 56 -5.20 4.28 3.51
N ASP A 57 -3.97 4.63 3.89
CA ASP A 57 -3.68 5.68 4.86
C ASP A 57 -4.10 7.06 4.32
N GLU A 58 -3.85 7.35 3.04
CA GLU A 58 -4.39 8.54 2.36
C GLU A 58 -5.93 8.61 2.46
N TYR A 59 -6.59 7.48 2.20
CA TYR A 59 -8.04 7.42 2.25
C TYR A 59 -8.60 7.60 3.68
N LEU A 60 -7.86 7.16 4.69
CA LEU A 60 -8.18 7.38 6.10
C LEU A 60 -8.01 8.85 6.51
N LEU A 61 -7.03 9.58 5.95
CA LEU A 61 -6.86 11.02 6.18
C LEU A 61 -8.06 11.82 5.66
N GLU A 62 -8.60 11.46 4.48
CA GLU A 62 -9.84 12.06 3.96
C GLU A 62 -11.09 11.66 4.77
N ASN A 63 -11.04 10.56 5.54
CA ASN A 63 -12.17 10.00 6.28
C ASN A 63 -11.78 9.65 7.74
N PRO A 64 -11.36 10.64 8.54
CA PRO A 64 -10.74 10.39 9.83
C PRO A 64 -11.75 9.91 10.86
N ARG A 65 -11.23 9.26 11.91
CA ARG A 65 -11.96 9.12 13.18
C ARG A 65 -12.19 10.50 13.78
N VAL A 66 -13.42 10.79 14.17
CA VAL A 66 -13.81 12.08 14.78
C VAL A 66 -14.51 11.82 16.11
N GLU A 67 -14.07 12.51 17.15
CA GLU A 67 -14.80 12.57 18.42
C GLU A 67 -15.82 13.72 18.34
N GLU A 68 -17.08 13.39 18.13
CA GLU A 68 -18.21 14.33 18.15
C GLU A 68 -18.67 14.57 19.60
N ARG A 69 -19.52 15.58 19.83
CA ARG A 69 -19.92 15.96 21.20
C ARG A 69 -20.63 14.85 21.98
N ASP A 70 -21.33 13.98 21.28
CA ASP A 70 -22.23 12.97 21.82
C ASP A 70 -21.82 11.54 21.42
N ARG A 71 -20.85 11.37 20.52
CA ARG A 71 -20.37 10.05 20.08
C ARG A 71 -19.00 10.12 19.38
N THR A 72 -18.35 8.96 19.29
CA THR A 72 -17.24 8.74 18.36
C THR A 72 -17.79 8.34 16.99
N ARG A 73 -17.25 8.89 15.91
CA ARG A 73 -17.52 8.45 14.53
C ARG A 73 -16.25 7.91 13.88
N ILE A 74 -16.33 6.73 13.28
CA ILE A 74 -15.25 6.04 12.56
C ILE A 74 -15.78 5.61 11.18
N PRO A 75 -15.78 6.51 10.18
CA PRO A 75 -16.39 6.22 8.88
C PRO A 75 -15.63 5.15 8.08
N VAL A 76 -14.31 5.10 8.22
CA VAL A 76 -13.46 4.12 7.54
C VAL A 76 -12.58 3.44 8.59
N VAL A 77 -12.49 2.11 8.52
CA VAL A 77 -11.62 1.32 9.41
C VAL A 77 -10.67 0.46 8.60
N LYS A 78 -9.38 0.48 8.97
CA LYS A 78 -8.34 -0.42 8.46
C LYS A 78 -8.12 -1.55 9.44
N ILE A 79 -8.02 -2.76 8.91
CA ILE A 79 -7.75 -3.97 9.67
C ILE A 79 -6.50 -4.60 9.05
N GLU A 80 -5.45 -4.71 9.85
CA GLU A 80 -4.27 -5.48 9.49
C GLU A 80 -4.52 -6.95 9.83
N THR A 81 -4.35 -7.81 8.82
CA THR A 81 -4.70 -9.23 8.97
C THR A 81 -3.48 -10.07 9.34
N HIS A 82 -3.74 -11.18 10.02
CA HIS A 82 -2.70 -12.09 10.51
C HIS A 82 -2.98 -13.51 10.02
N SER A 83 -1.94 -14.34 9.92
CA SER A 83 -2.08 -15.72 9.44
C SER A 83 -3.04 -16.56 10.27
N GLY A 84 -3.81 -17.43 9.59
CA GLY A 84 -4.65 -18.43 10.26
C GLY A 84 -5.94 -17.89 10.88
N GLN A 85 -6.44 -16.74 10.43
CA GLN A 85 -7.67 -16.15 10.95
C GLN A 85 -8.93 -16.96 10.60
N THR A 86 -9.70 -17.30 11.63
CA THR A 86 -11.07 -17.81 11.49
C THR A 86 -12.06 -16.66 11.27
N ASP A 87 -13.27 -16.95 10.81
CA ASP A 87 -14.35 -15.95 10.71
C ASP A 87 -14.62 -15.25 12.05
N LYS A 88 -14.52 -15.97 13.16
CA LYS A 88 -14.58 -15.41 14.52
C LYS A 88 -13.45 -14.41 14.78
N MET A 89 -12.21 -14.76 14.43
CA MET A 89 -11.05 -13.88 14.63
C MET A 89 -11.18 -12.61 13.79
N ILE A 90 -11.63 -12.71 12.54
CA ILE A 90 -11.88 -11.53 11.70
C ILE A 90 -12.85 -10.55 12.38
N VAL A 91 -13.96 -11.05 12.96
CA VAL A 91 -14.90 -10.19 13.70
C VAL A 91 -14.24 -9.57 14.93
N GLN A 92 -13.37 -10.31 15.63
CA GLN A 92 -12.63 -9.80 16.78
C GLN A 92 -11.66 -8.68 16.38
N GLU A 93 -10.93 -8.83 15.27
CA GLU A 93 -10.06 -7.79 14.74
C GLU A 93 -10.84 -6.53 14.34
N VAL A 94 -11.99 -6.70 13.70
CA VAL A 94 -12.90 -5.58 13.39
C VAL A 94 -13.29 -4.83 14.67
N LEU A 95 -13.72 -5.56 15.71
CA LEU A 95 -14.12 -4.95 16.98
C LEU A 95 -12.94 -4.30 17.71
N HIS A 96 -11.75 -4.89 17.63
CA HIS A 96 -10.52 -4.32 18.17
C HIS A 96 -10.15 -3.02 17.46
N ALA A 97 -10.14 -2.98 16.13
CA ALA A 97 -9.85 -1.78 15.36
C ALA A 97 -10.84 -0.63 15.64
N LEU A 98 -12.08 -0.99 15.99
CA LEU A 98 -13.12 -0.04 16.41
C LEU A 98 -13.04 0.37 17.89
N ASN A 99 -12.11 -0.16 18.68
CA ASN A 99 -12.05 -0.03 20.14
C ASN A 99 -13.38 -0.41 20.83
N TRP A 100 -14.08 -1.42 20.28
CA TRP A 100 -15.36 -1.88 20.80
C TRP A 100 -15.19 -3.05 21.77
N PRO A 101 -15.60 -2.94 23.04
CA PRO A 101 -15.38 -3.98 24.03
C PRO A 101 -16.26 -5.20 23.77
N TYR A 102 -15.69 -6.40 23.97
CA TYR A 102 -16.42 -7.64 23.87
C TYR A 102 -15.83 -8.71 24.81
N PRO A 103 -16.62 -9.68 25.32
CA PRO A 103 -16.10 -10.76 26.14
C PRO A 103 -15.23 -11.73 25.33
N SER A 104 -14.07 -12.12 25.84
CA SER A 104 -13.18 -13.10 25.17
C SER A 104 -13.86 -14.46 24.90
N THR A 105 -14.83 -14.83 25.75
CA THR A 105 -15.63 -16.06 25.64
C THR A 105 -16.86 -15.91 24.74
N ALA A 106 -17.09 -14.75 24.12
CA ALA A 106 -18.25 -14.52 23.29
C ALA A 106 -18.30 -15.49 22.10
N THR A 107 -19.51 -15.98 21.81
CA THR A 107 -19.77 -16.85 20.67
C THR A 107 -19.82 -16.04 19.38
N MET A 108 -19.59 -16.69 18.24
CA MET A 108 -19.61 -16.03 16.92
C MET A 108 -20.93 -15.25 16.66
N PRO A 109 -22.14 -15.78 16.97
CA PRO A 109 -23.38 -15.00 16.82
C PRO A 109 -23.41 -13.73 17.69
N LYS A 110 -22.90 -13.79 18.93
CA LYS A 110 -22.83 -12.63 19.83
C LYS A 110 -21.83 -11.59 19.31
N LEU A 111 -20.64 -12.02 18.91
CA LEU A 111 -19.61 -11.16 18.32
C LEU A 111 -20.13 -10.48 17.04
N PHE A 112 -20.78 -11.22 16.17
CA PHE A 112 -21.32 -10.68 14.93
C PHE A 112 -22.44 -9.66 15.20
N ALA A 113 -23.29 -9.89 16.20
CA ALA A 113 -24.28 -8.91 16.64
C ALA A 113 -23.62 -7.63 17.20
N LEU A 114 -22.55 -7.77 17.98
CA LEU A 114 -21.77 -6.64 18.49
C LEU A 114 -21.11 -5.85 17.34
N MET A 115 -20.54 -6.53 16.34
CA MET A 115 -19.95 -5.87 15.17
C MET A 115 -20.98 -5.04 14.41
N LYS A 116 -22.18 -5.58 14.16
CA LYS A 116 -23.27 -4.83 13.52
C LYS A 116 -23.66 -3.60 14.34
N ARG A 117 -23.75 -3.75 15.66
CA ARG A 117 -24.06 -2.65 16.58
C ARG A 117 -22.97 -1.58 16.54
N ALA A 118 -21.69 -1.98 16.61
CA ALA A 118 -20.55 -1.09 16.52
C ALA A 118 -20.54 -0.31 15.20
N PHE A 119 -20.83 -0.96 14.07
CA PHE A 119 -20.92 -0.30 12.76
C PHE A 119 -21.98 0.79 12.73
N ILE A 120 -23.14 0.55 13.35
CA ILE A 120 -24.23 1.54 13.42
C ILE A 120 -23.85 2.69 14.36
N GLU A 121 -23.39 2.38 15.57
CA GLU A 121 -23.12 3.41 16.59
C GLU A 121 -21.92 4.29 16.25
N LEU A 122 -20.87 3.71 15.67
CA LEU A 122 -19.67 4.43 15.23
C LEU A 122 -19.82 4.98 13.80
N GLY A 123 -20.91 4.69 13.10
CA GLY A 123 -21.15 5.16 11.74
C GLY A 123 -20.09 4.68 10.75
N VAL A 124 -19.77 3.39 10.75
CA VAL A 124 -18.82 2.75 9.82
C VAL A 124 -19.43 2.66 8.43
N GLU A 125 -18.68 3.09 7.42
CA GLU A 125 -19.12 3.23 6.04
C GLU A 125 -18.25 2.42 5.05
N LEU A 126 -17.01 2.07 5.44
CA LEU A 126 -16.09 1.24 4.65
C LEU A 126 -15.11 0.48 5.57
N VAL A 127 -14.73 -0.74 5.19
CA VAL A 127 -13.70 -1.54 5.87
C VAL A 127 -12.59 -1.90 4.90
N PHE A 128 -11.33 -1.65 5.25
CA PHE A 128 -10.15 -2.19 4.58
C PHE A 128 -9.62 -3.40 5.33
N PHE A 129 -9.25 -4.44 4.60
CA PHE A 129 -8.41 -5.53 5.10
C PHE A 129 -7.06 -5.46 4.39
N ASP A 130 -6.03 -5.04 5.10
CA ASP A 130 -4.65 -5.02 4.62
C ASP A 130 -3.98 -6.39 4.83
N GLU A 131 -3.07 -6.72 3.92
CA GLU A 131 -2.40 -8.02 3.83
C GLU A 131 -3.35 -9.24 3.79
N PHE A 132 -4.51 -9.10 3.14
CA PHE A 132 -5.59 -10.09 3.15
C PHE A 132 -5.17 -11.50 2.68
N GLN A 133 -4.04 -11.65 1.98
CA GLN A 133 -3.48 -12.98 1.71
C GLN A 133 -3.19 -13.80 2.96
N GLU A 134 -2.93 -13.17 4.11
CA GLU A 134 -2.71 -13.84 5.41
C GLU A 134 -3.99 -14.53 5.93
N VAL A 135 -5.16 -13.98 5.58
CA VAL A 135 -6.47 -14.59 5.89
C VAL A 135 -6.75 -15.78 5.00
N LEU A 136 -6.16 -15.82 3.80
CA LEU A 136 -6.45 -16.88 2.84
C LEU A 136 -5.94 -18.22 3.37
N PRO A 137 -6.78 -19.25 3.38
CA PRO A 137 -6.39 -20.52 3.96
C PRO A 137 -5.35 -21.19 3.06
N GLN A 138 -4.32 -21.76 3.68
CA GLN A 138 -3.31 -22.56 2.97
C GLN A 138 -3.92 -23.77 2.25
N LYS A 139 -5.11 -24.23 2.70
CA LYS A 139 -5.89 -25.31 2.09
C LYS A 139 -7.15 -24.77 1.42
N THR A 140 -7.33 -25.09 0.14
CA THR A 140 -8.47 -24.64 -0.69
C THR A 140 -9.86 -25.02 -0.14
N LYS A 141 -9.97 -26.02 0.74
CA LYS A 141 -11.24 -26.48 1.31
C LYS A 141 -11.92 -25.47 2.26
N GLU A 142 -11.16 -24.59 2.88
CA GLU A 142 -11.67 -23.61 3.87
C GLU A 142 -12.06 -22.27 3.23
N PHE A 143 -11.54 -21.99 2.02
CA PHE A 143 -11.79 -20.75 1.30
C PHE A 143 -13.29 -20.43 1.08
N PRO A 144 -14.17 -21.40 0.76
CA PRO A 144 -15.60 -21.14 0.65
C PRO A 144 -16.25 -20.61 1.94
N GLN A 145 -15.71 -20.91 3.13
CA GLN A 145 -16.26 -20.41 4.38
C GLN A 145 -15.99 -18.92 4.57
N ILE A 146 -14.75 -18.47 4.34
CA ILE A 146 -14.35 -17.06 4.42
C ILE A 146 -15.16 -16.23 3.41
N VAL A 147 -15.30 -16.72 2.18
CA VAL A 147 -16.12 -16.07 1.15
C VAL A 147 -17.59 -15.92 1.60
N ARG A 148 -18.18 -16.97 2.19
CA ARG A 148 -19.54 -16.91 2.73
C ARG A 148 -19.66 -15.91 3.88
N PHE A 149 -18.66 -15.86 4.74
CA PHE A 149 -18.61 -14.91 5.85
C PHE A 149 -18.54 -13.46 5.36
N ILE A 150 -17.60 -13.12 4.48
CA ILE A 150 -17.46 -11.76 3.91
C ILE A 150 -18.76 -11.33 3.22
N LYS A 151 -19.37 -12.23 2.45
CA LYS A 151 -20.68 -12.00 1.82
C LYS A 151 -21.76 -11.70 2.86
N ARG A 152 -21.83 -12.48 3.94
CA ARG A 152 -22.80 -12.27 5.02
C ARG A 152 -22.57 -10.94 5.71
N ALA A 153 -21.32 -10.62 6.03
CA ALA A 153 -20.92 -9.36 6.67
C ALA A 153 -21.37 -8.14 5.84
N MET A 154 -21.02 -8.07 4.55
CA MET A 154 -21.43 -6.96 3.69
C MET A 154 -22.95 -6.87 3.50
N ASN A 155 -23.66 -8.01 3.42
CA ASN A 155 -25.12 -8.02 3.27
C ASN A 155 -25.85 -7.52 4.52
N GLU A 156 -25.46 -8.00 5.70
CA GLU A 156 -26.17 -7.70 6.93
C GLU A 156 -25.80 -6.32 7.50
N THR A 157 -24.61 -5.80 7.16
CA THR A 157 -24.17 -4.47 7.60
C THR A 157 -24.47 -3.38 6.57
N GLY A 158 -24.54 -3.73 5.28
CA GLY A 158 -24.56 -2.74 4.20
C GLY A 158 -23.23 -1.99 4.03
N VAL A 159 -22.16 -2.44 4.69
CA VAL A 159 -20.84 -1.80 4.62
C VAL A 159 -19.96 -2.54 3.60
N PRO A 160 -19.43 -1.85 2.57
CA PRO A 160 -18.48 -2.43 1.62
C PRO A 160 -17.12 -2.75 2.27
N TRP A 161 -16.51 -3.84 1.82
CA TRP A 161 -15.20 -4.29 2.29
C TRP A 161 -14.19 -4.25 1.13
N ILE A 162 -13.05 -3.62 1.32
CA ILE A 162 -11.94 -3.59 0.38
C ILE A 162 -10.88 -4.58 0.83
N LEU A 163 -10.50 -5.51 -0.05
CA LEU A 163 -9.44 -6.47 0.22
C LEU A 163 -8.16 -5.95 -0.40
N VAL A 164 -7.12 -5.79 0.40
CA VAL A 164 -5.81 -5.30 -0.02
C VAL A 164 -4.76 -6.36 0.26
N GLY A 165 -3.87 -6.64 -0.69
CA GLY A 165 -2.84 -7.65 -0.51
C GLY A 165 -2.03 -7.96 -1.75
N THR A 166 -1.38 -9.11 -1.79
CA THR A 166 -0.55 -9.55 -2.93
C THR A 166 -1.39 -10.08 -4.10
N ASP A 167 -0.75 -10.44 -5.22
CA ASP A 167 -1.39 -11.13 -6.35
C ASP A 167 -2.14 -12.43 -5.95
N GLN A 168 -1.78 -13.01 -4.80
CA GLN A 168 -2.50 -14.13 -4.23
C GLN A 168 -3.98 -13.80 -3.94
N VAL A 169 -4.27 -12.56 -3.51
CA VAL A 169 -5.65 -12.12 -3.27
C VAL A 169 -6.45 -12.17 -4.56
N GLN A 170 -5.88 -11.62 -5.65
CA GLN A 170 -6.51 -11.59 -6.97
C GLN A 170 -6.76 -13.00 -7.53
N SER A 171 -5.74 -13.86 -7.52
CA SER A 171 -5.86 -15.23 -8.04
C SER A 171 -6.87 -16.08 -7.24
N THR A 172 -6.92 -15.90 -5.92
CA THR A 172 -7.87 -16.66 -5.07
C THR A 172 -9.32 -16.24 -5.32
N LEU A 173 -9.57 -14.99 -5.73
CA LEU A 173 -10.91 -14.55 -6.14
C LEU A 173 -11.35 -15.14 -7.47
N GLU A 174 -10.42 -15.33 -8.41
CA GLU A 174 -10.71 -16.05 -9.65
C GLU A 174 -11.14 -17.48 -9.35
N LEU A 175 -10.45 -18.15 -8.41
CA LEU A 175 -10.80 -19.48 -7.92
C LEU A 175 -12.14 -19.50 -7.15
N GLY A 176 -12.48 -18.41 -6.46
CA GLY A 176 -13.78 -18.23 -5.78
C GLY A 176 -14.99 -18.15 -6.72
N GLY A 177 -14.74 -18.09 -8.03
CA GLY A 177 -15.75 -18.18 -9.08
C GLY A 177 -16.86 -17.14 -8.95
N ASN A 178 -18.09 -17.56 -9.27
CA ASN A 178 -19.25 -16.67 -9.37
C ASN A 178 -19.67 -15.98 -8.05
N GLN A 179 -19.31 -16.53 -6.89
CA GLN A 179 -19.71 -15.94 -5.60
C GLN A 179 -18.92 -14.67 -5.29
N MET A 180 -17.61 -14.68 -5.51
CA MET A 180 -16.75 -13.51 -5.29
C MET A 180 -16.92 -12.47 -6.39
N ARG A 181 -16.97 -12.89 -7.67
CA ARG A 181 -17.15 -11.97 -8.83
C ARG A 181 -18.43 -11.13 -8.76
N ARG A 182 -19.49 -11.61 -8.10
CA ARG A 182 -20.74 -10.84 -7.93
C ARG A 182 -20.64 -9.77 -6.84
N ARG A 183 -19.73 -9.96 -5.88
CA ARG A 183 -19.59 -9.14 -4.66
C ARG A 183 -18.41 -8.20 -4.71
N PHE A 184 -17.38 -8.52 -5.48
CA PHE A 184 -16.26 -7.64 -5.73
C PHE A 184 -16.35 -7.08 -7.14
N LYS A 185 -16.32 -5.75 -7.25
CA LYS A 185 -16.32 -5.02 -8.52
C LYS A 185 -14.90 -4.59 -8.84
N GLY A 186 -14.35 -5.16 -9.90
CA GLY A 186 -12.99 -4.87 -10.34
C GLY A 186 -11.91 -5.36 -9.37
N ALA A 187 -10.69 -5.38 -9.87
CA ALA A 187 -9.47 -5.55 -9.11
C ALA A 187 -8.46 -4.56 -9.69
N TYR A 188 -7.82 -3.79 -8.82
CA TYR A 188 -6.96 -2.68 -9.20
C TYR A 188 -5.53 -3.00 -8.81
N HIS A 189 -4.67 -3.11 -9.82
CA HIS A 189 -3.28 -3.51 -9.65
C HIS A 189 -2.40 -2.27 -9.43
N LEU A 190 -1.82 -2.14 -8.25
CA LEU A 190 -0.70 -1.25 -8.00
C LEU A 190 0.58 -2.01 -8.36
N ARG A 191 1.28 -1.53 -9.38
CA ARG A 191 2.49 -2.15 -9.91
C ARG A 191 3.68 -1.23 -9.75
N ALA A 192 4.87 -1.83 -9.66
CA ALA A 192 6.11 -1.09 -9.83
C ALA A 192 6.10 -0.34 -11.18
N PHE A 193 6.78 0.80 -11.23
CA PHE A 193 6.99 1.53 -12.46
C PHE A 193 7.79 0.70 -13.47
N SER A 194 7.62 0.98 -14.75
CA SER A 194 8.38 0.36 -15.83
C SER A 194 8.99 1.42 -16.71
N ILE A 195 10.02 1.04 -17.48
CA ILE A 195 10.66 1.87 -18.50
C ILE A 195 10.61 1.21 -19.88
N ARG A 196 9.81 0.15 -20.04
CA ARG A 196 9.78 -0.69 -21.25
C ARG A 196 8.99 -0.07 -22.41
N SER A 197 8.09 0.87 -22.12
CA SER A 197 7.35 1.63 -23.12
C SER A 197 7.61 3.13 -22.94
N PRO A 198 7.49 3.94 -24.00
CA PRO A 198 7.57 5.40 -23.88
C PRO A 198 6.59 5.97 -22.86
N GLU A 199 5.39 5.39 -22.77
CA GLU A 199 4.35 5.81 -21.83
C GLU A 199 4.74 5.51 -20.38
N ASP A 200 5.18 4.28 -20.09
CA ASP A 200 5.62 3.91 -18.73
C ASP A 200 6.86 4.72 -18.31
N TYR A 201 7.80 4.95 -19.24
CA TYR A 201 8.97 5.79 -19.00
C TYR A 201 8.58 7.23 -18.63
N SER A 202 7.61 7.81 -19.35
CA SER A 202 7.09 9.15 -19.03
C SER A 202 6.48 9.19 -17.63
N VAL A 203 5.62 8.21 -17.29
CA VAL A 203 5.00 8.13 -15.98
C VAL A 203 6.04 7.99 -14.86
N PHE A 204 7.07 7.17 -15.06
CA PHE A 204 8.16 7.04 -14.10
C PHE A 204 8.95 8.35 -13.95
N ARG A 205 9.26 9.04 -15.05
CA ARG A 205 9.95 10.33 -15.03
C ARG A 205 9.14 11.38 -14.28
N ASP A 206 7.85 11.48 -14.54
CA ASP A 206 6.96 12.44 -13.88
C ASP A 206 6.88 12.16 -12.37
N TYR A 207 6.81 10.89 -11.97
CA TYR A 207 6.85 10.48 -10.57
C TYR A 207 8.16 10.89 -9.87
N ILE A 208 9.31 10.66 -10.52
CA ILE A 208 10.62 11.08 -9.99
C ILE A 208 10.74 12.61 -9.94
N ASP A 209 10.17 13.33 -10.90
CA ASP A 209 10.17 14.80 -10.88
C ASP A 209 9.38 15.35 -9.69
N LEU A 210 8.21 14.78 -9.40
CA LEU A 210 7.41 15.14 -8.23
C LEU A 210 8.16 14.85 -6.92
N LEU A 211 8.83 13.70 -6.81
CA LEU A 211 9.69 13.39 -5.66
C LEU A 211 10.85 14.38 -5.54
N GLN A 212 11.50 14.71 -6.66
CA GLN A 212 12.61 15.67 -6.71
C GLN A 212 12.17 17.05 -6.19
N GLN A 213 10.95 17.49 -6.53
CA GLN A 213 10.39 18.75 -6.04
C GLN A 213 10.02 18.71 -4.55
N ALA A 214 9.66 17.53 -4.03
CA ALA A 214 9.36 17.33 -2.61
C ALA A 214 10.62 17.23 -1.73
N LEU A 215 11.81 17.05 -2.33
CA LEU A 215 13.05 16.96 -1.58
C LEU A 215 13.33 18.25 -0.79
N PRO A 216 13.96 18.13 0.39
CA PRO A 216 14.23 19.28 1.26
C PRO A 216 15.36 20.22 0.81
N PHE A 217 15.97 19.92 -0.35
CA PHE A 217 17.11 20.61 -0.97
C PHE A 217 16.98 20.56 -2.50
N HIS A 218 17.77 21.39 -3.19
CA HIS A 218 17.73 21.48 -4.64
C HIS A 218 18.46 20.31 -5.31
N CYS A 219 17.70 19.42 -5.95
CA CYS A 219 18.23 18.39 -6.84
C CYS A 219 17.70 18.64 -8.26
N LYS A 220 18.59 18.77 -9.26
CA LYS A 220 18.19 19.13 -10.65
C LYS A 220 18.38 18.01 -11.66
N HIS A 221 19.03 16.92 -11.26
CA HIS A 221 19.55 15.92 -12.19
C HIS A 221 18.89 14.54 -12.07
N LEU A 222 17.91 14.33 -11.16
CA LEU A 222 17.30 12.99 -11.01
C LEU A 222 16.49 12.60 -12.25
N THR A 223 15.91 13.57 -12.94
CA THR A 223 15.04 13.36 -14.12
C THR A 223 15.80 13.30 -15.45
N GLU A 224 17.12 13.37 -15.42
CA GLU A 224 17.97 13.11 -16.58
C GLU A 224 17.97 11.62 -16.92
N GLU A 225 18.00 11.29 -18.22
CA GLU A 225 17.88 9.91 -18.72
C GLU A 225 18.82 8.93 -17.99
N ASN A 226 20.09 9.31 -17.85
CA ASN A 226 21.12 8.50 -17.24
C ASN A 226 20.89 8.24 -15.75
N ASN A 227 20.27 9.18 -15.03
CA ASN A 227 19.99 9.05 -13.60
C ASN A 227 18.68 8.32 -13.36
N LEU A 228 17.66 8.55 -14.19
CA LEU A 228 16.43 7.75 -14.20
C LEU A 228 16.73 6.25 -14.39
N LEU A 229 17.62 5.89 -15.32
CA LEU A 229 18.02 4.49 -15.51
C LEU A 229 18.74 3.92 -14.30
N ARG A 230 19.58 4.71 -13.62
CA ARG A 230 20.27 4.28 -12.39
C ARG A 230 19.29 4.07 -11.24
N LEU A 231 18.37 5.02 -11.05
CA LEU A 231 17.29 4.93 -10.05
C LEU A 231 16.41 3.71 -10.33
N TYR A 232 15.99 3.50 -11.57
CA TYR A 232 15.20 2.34 -11.95
C TYR A 232 15.95 1.03 -11.67
N CYS A 233 17.22 0.90 -12.07
CA CYS A 233 18.01 -0.29 -11.78
C CYS A 233 18.18 -0.51 -10.27
N ALA A 234 18.37 0.56 -9.50
CA ALA A 234 18.55 0.51 -8.04
C ALA A 234 17.30 0.05 -7.29
N THR A 235 16.12 0.42 -7.78
CA THR A 235 14.84 0.28 -7.05
C THR A 235 13.85 -0.66 -7.73
N LEU A 236 14.18 -1.14 -8.93
CA LEU A 236 13.28 -1.89 -9.82
C LEU A 236 11.95 -1.16 -10.09
N GLY A 237 11.94 0.17 -9.97
CA GLY A 237 10.73 0.98 -10.12
C GLY A 237 9.72 0.81 -8.96
N VAL A 238 10.09 0.18 -7.84
CA VAL A 238 9.20 0.01 -6.69
C VAL A 238 9.15 1.32 -5.89
N PRO A 239 7.98 1.96 -5.73
CA PRO A 239 7.82 3.21 -4.96
C PRO A 239 8.47 3.19 -3.57
N GLY A 240 8.27 2.13 -2.80
CA GLY A 240 8.86 1.99 -1.45
C GLY A 240 10.39 1.91 -1.47
N PHE A 241 10.99 1.28 -2.48
CA PHE A 241 12.45 1.27 -2.62
C PHE A 241 12.98 2.64 -3.06
N ILE A 242 12.24 3.34 -3.93
CA ILE A 242 12.57 4.74 -4.28
C ILE A 242 12.54 5.62 -3.05
N ALA A 243 11.48 5.52 -2.23
CA ALA A 243 11.34 6.27 -0.99
C ALA A 243 12.50 5.98 -0.03
N ASN A 244 12.84 4.71 0.21
CA ASN A 244 13.97 4.33 1.07
C ASN A 244 15.31 4.90 0.60
N LEU A 245 15.58 4.86 -0.72
CA LEU A 245 16.80 5.42 -1.28
C LEU A 245 16.86 6.95 -1.10
N LEU A 246 15.75 7.64 -1.34
CA LEU A 246 15.69 9.10 -1.19
C LEU A 246 15.71 9.52 0.28
N ASP A 247 15.17 8.71 1.19
CA ASP A 247 15.24 8.93 2.63
C ASP A 247 16.70 8.89 3.14
N GLU A 248 17.46 7.87 2.72
CA GLU A 248 18.90 7.80 3.01
C GLU A 248 19.68 8.95 2.37
N LEU A 249 19.28 9.39 1.18
CA LEU A 249 19.87 10.57 0.55
C LEU A 249 19.61 11.83 1.37
N ILE A 250 18.43 11.97 1.97
CA ILE A 250 18.09 13.11 2.84
C ILE A 250 18.94 13.11 4.10
N ASP A 251 19.17 11.94 4.72
CA ASP A 251 20.04 11.83 5.90
C ASP A 251 21.51 12.14 5.58
N LEU A 252 21.99 11.70 4.42
CA LEU A 252 23.36 11.92 3.97
C LEU A 252 23.67 13.35 3.54
N HIS A 253 22.65 14.14 3.20
CA HIS A 253 22.86 15.41 2.51
C HIS A 253 22.60 16.61 3.44
N GLU A 254 23.65 17.36 3.73
CA GLU A 254 23.55 18.64 4.43
C GLU A 254 23.10 19.76 3.47
N ASN A 255 22.35 20.75 3.97
CA ASN A 255 21.62 21.71 3.12
C ASN A 255 22.51 22.44 2.09
N ASP A 256 21.97 22.57 0.87
CA ASP A 256 22.43 23.37 -0.29
C ASP A 256 23.65 22.87 -1.09
N GLU A 257 24.19 21.69 -0.82
CA GLU A 257 25.18 21.06 -1.72
C GLU A 257 24.53 20.46 -2.98
N VAL A 258 25.32 20.25 -4.03
CA VAL A 258 24.81 19.57 -5.23
C VAL A 258 24.78 18.07 -5.00
N VAL A 259 23.64 17.43 -5.21
CA VAL A 259 23.55 15.96 -5.20
C VAL A 259 24.43 15.37 -6.30
N THR A 260 25.38 14.53 -5.91
CA THR A 260 26.30 13.84 -6.82
C THR A 260 25.93 12.37 -6.96
N LEU A 261 26.51 11.69 -7.96
CA LEU A 261 26.41 10.24 -8.06
C LEU A 261 27.00 9.51 -6.85
N ASP A 262 27.98 10.10 -6.17
CA ASP A 262 28.57 9.52 -4.96
C ASP A 262 27.57 9.54 -3.80
N HIS A 263 26.85 10.65 -3.61
CA HIS A 263 25.77 10.72 -2.62
C HIS A 263 24.69 9.64 -2.86
N LEU A 264 24.26 9.46 -4.11
CA LEU A 264 23.29 8.42 -4.48
C LEU A 264 23.87 7.01 -4.30
N ALA A 265 25.16 6.81 -4.58
CA ALA A 265 25.83 5.54 -4.35
C ALA A 265 25.88 5.18 -2.86
N GLN A 266 26.20 6.15 -2.00
CA GLN A 266 26.19 5.98 -0.55
C GLN A 266 24.78 5.71 -0.03
N ALA A 267 23.77 6.45 -0.50
CA ALA A 267 22.38 6.24 -0.13
C ALA A 267 21.89 4.84 -0.51
N HIS A 268 22.20 4.37 -1.73
CA HIS A 268 21.93 2.99 -2.15
C HIS A 268 22.61 1.95 -1.25
N GLN A 269 23.87 2.18 -0.87
CA GLN A 269 24.59 1.28 0.02
C GLN A 269 23.88 1.16 1.37
N ARG A 270 23.47 2.28 1.98
CA ARG A 270 22.74 2.30 3.25
C ARG A 270 21.37 1.64 3.15
N ALA A 271 20.59 1.98 2.11
CA ALA A 271 19.21 1.53 1.94
C ALA A 271 19.09 0.02 1.67
N PHE A 272 20.02 -0.56 0.91
CA PHE A 272 19.83 -1.92 0.37
C PHE A 272 20.93 -2.91 0.74
N VAL A 273 22.14 -2.47 1.06
CA VAL A 273 23.27 -3.39 1.28
C VAL A 273 23.69 -3.43 2.76
N GLY A 274 23.67 -2.27 3.44
CA GLY A 274 24.16 -2.14 4.80
C GLY A 274 25.67 -2.39 4.91
N SER A 275 26.09 -2.99 6.03
CA SER A 275 27.50 -3.29 6.33
C SER A 275 27.92 -4.75 6.06
N GLY A 276 27.06 -5.57 5.43
CA GLY A 276 27.24 -7.01 5.32
C GLY A 276 27.59 -7.53 3.93
N ASP A 277 28.30 -8.66 3.86
CA ASP A 277 28.61 -9.45 2.64
C ASP A 277 27.40 -10.25 2.11
N THR A 278 26.19 -9.95 2.58
CA THR A 278 24.97 -10.68 2.24
C THR A 278 24.30 -10.11 0.99
N THR A 279 24.06 -10.97 -0.01
CA THR A 279 23.26 -10.67 -1.21
C THR A 279 21.76 -10.52 -0.94
N ALA A 280 21.30 -10.76 0.28
CA ALA A 280 19.88 -10.76 0.64
C ALA A 280 19.21 -9.38 0.54
N GLY A 281 19.96 -8.28 0.64
CA GLY A 281 19.45 -6.92 0.45
C GLY A 281 19.77 -6.29 -0.92
N ALA A 282 20.73 -6.84 -1.65
CA ALA A 282 21.20 -6.27 -2.90
C ALA A 282 20.33 -6.74 -4.08
N PHE A 283 19.37 -5.91 -4.49
CA PHE A 283 18.55 -6.14 -5.71
C PHE A 283 19.42 -6.30 -6.98
N LEU A 284 20.63 -5.71 -6.94
CA LEU A 284 21.69 -5.91 -7.92
C LEU A 284 23.00 -6.21 -7.19
N SER A 285 23.81 -7.12 -7.73
CA SER A 285 25.15 -7.43 -7.21
C SER A 285 26.13 -6.24 -7.27
N GLN A 286 25.77 -5.16 -7.98
CA GLN A 286 26.60 -3.98 -8.18
C GLN A 286 25.74 -2.71 -8.10
N ASN A 287 26.25 -1.70 -7.39
CA ASN A 287 25.62 -0.40 -7.21
C ASN A 287 25.52 0.37 -8.56
N PRO A 288 24.32 0.64 -9.10
CA PRO A 288 24.15 1.30 -10.41
C PRO A 288 24.76 2.69 -10.51
N PHE A 289 24.91 3.39 -9.38
CA PHE A 289 25.48 4.75 -9.35
C PHE A 289 27.00 4.75 -9.55
N LEU A 290 27.68 3.63 -9.30
CA LEU A 290 29.12 3.45 -9.53
C LEU A 290 29.43 2.85 -10.90
N LEU A 291 28.42 2.44 -11.67
CA LEU A 291 28.62 1.78 -12.96
C LEU A 291 28.75 2.78 -14.13
N PRO A 292 29.57 2.46 -15.15
CA PRO A 292 29.54 3.15 -16.43
C PRO A 292 28.14 3.07 -17.06
N ILE A 293 27.69 4.16 -17.69
CA ILE A 293 26.33 4.25 -18.25
C ILE A 293 26.01 3.14 -19.25
N ALA A 294 26.98 2.68 -20.04
CA ALA A 294 26.79 1.59 -21.00
C ALA A 294 26.32 0.29 -20.30
N LYS A 295 26.88 0.00 -19.12
CA LYS A 295 26.51 -1.18 -18.32
C LYS A 295 25.15 -0.99 -17.66
N VAL A 296 24.83 0.22 -17.20
CA VAL A 296 23.50 0.53 -16.66
C VAL A 296 22.43 0.33 -17.75
N LYS A 297 22.68 0.81 -18.98
CA LYS A 297 21.78 0.61 -20.13
C LYS A 297 21.61 -0.87 -20.48
N GLU A 298 22.68 -1.66 -20.42
CA GLU A 298 22.63 -3.11 -20.61
C GLU A 298 21.76 -3.81 -19.53
N ILE A 299 21.92 -3.44 -18.26
CA ILE A 299 21.11 -3.98 -17.15
C ILE A 299 19.65 -3.56 -17.32
N ALA A 300 19.38 -2.27 -17.55
CA ALA A 300 18.04 -1.74 -17.74
C ALA A 300 17.31 -2.40 -18.92
N GLY A 301 18.01 -2.69 -20.02
CA GLY A 301 17.43 -3.39 -21.17
C GLY A 301 17.13 -4.87 -20.93
N ARG A 302 17.67 -5.48 -19.86
CA ARG A 302 17.36 -6.86 -19.44
C ARG A 302 16.23 -6.94 -18.42
N LEU A 303 15.99 -5.86 -17.66
CA LEU A 303 14.96 -5.75 -16.63
C LEU A 303 13.55 -5.52 -17.20
#